data_AF-A0A428W4E1-F1
#
_entry.id   AF-A0A428W4E1-F1
#
_cell.length_a   1.000
_cell.length_b   1.000
_cell.length_c   1.000
_cell.angle_alpha   90.00
_cell.angle_beta   90.00
_cell.angle_gamma   90.00
#
_symmetry.space_group_name_H-M   'P 1'
#
loop_
_entity.id
_entity.type
_entity.pdbx_description
1 polymer ?
#
loop_
_entity_poly.entity_id
_entity_poly.type
_entity_poly.pdbx_seq_one_letter_code
_entity_poly.pdbx_strand_id
1 'polypeptide(L)'
;MNPVDDDQPGGYGSTTGEKGPQVRRDRYFDTLRAVALVRVVVYHMFPLPWLAMVFPSMGVMFALGGSLMATSMRRSTEQAITGRLRRLLPALWVMGVLLIPVMLVAGWQDRPQWPALLLWLVPIVEPPTAGWAEPVTGVLWYLVAYLWLVLLSPLLLRCYQRARLMTVGTPIAGLATLENAPPILGEALGSAATDVLTFMSCWVLGFAHRGGDLKRIHLGVLIPLAATLVGAGLAWEITHPGDDGV
;
A
#
# COMPACT_ATOMS: atom_id res chain seq x y z
N MET A 1 -70.92 32.18 22.51
CA MET A 1 -70.97 31.03 23.42
C MET A 1 -71.48 29.84 22.64
N ASN A 2 -70.75 28.81 22.24
CA ASN A 2 -69.34 28.36 22.42
C ASN A 2 -68.90 27.62 21.11
N PRO A 3 -67.59 27.40 20.87
CA PRO A 3 -66.90 27.33 19.56
C PRO A 3 -66.84 25.90 18.95
N VAL A 4 -66.61 25.65 17.65
CA VAL A 4 -65.48 25.90 16.70
C VAL A 4 -64.23 25.00 16.94
N ASP A 5 -64.02 24.13 15.95
CA ASP A 5 -62.83 23.55 15.31
C ASP A 5 -61.86 22.53 15.97
N ASP A 6 -61.63 21.51 15.14
CA ASP A 6 -60.37 20.88 14.69
C ASP A 6 -59.59 19.82 15.49
N ASP A 7 -59.03 18.93 14.67
CA ASP A 7 -57.70 18.30 14.74
C ASP A 7 -57.55 16.83 15.24
N GLN A 8 -57.48 15.92 14.24
CA GLN A 8 -56.49 14.84 14.00
C GLN A 8 -56.09 13.85 15.14
N PRO A 9 -55.17 12.87 14.93
CA PRO A 9 -55.01 11.82 13.91
C PRO A 9 -54.72 10.43 14.55
N GLY A 10 -54.51 9.37 13.74
CA GLY A 10 -53.56 8.31 14.10
C GLY A 10 -54.10 6.97 14.60
N GLY A 11 -53.94 5.95 13.76
CA GLY A 11 -53.93 4.53 14.15
C GLY A 11 -52.68 3.87 13.55
N TYR A 12 -51.61 3.85 14.34
CA TYR A 12 -50.30 3.28 14.05
C TYR A 12 -50.35 1.73 14.01
N GLY A 13 -49.57 1.15 13.09
CA GLY A 13 -49.14 -0.24 13.07
C GLY A 13 -48.94 -0.71 11.62
N SER A 14 -47.80 -1.18 11.16
CA SER A 14 -46.57 -1.62 11.84
C SER A 14 -45.45 -1.82 10.81
N THR A 15 -44.22 -1.80 11.29
CA THR A 15 -43.01 -2.47 10.74
C THR A 15 -42.42 -1.97 9.42
N THR A 16 -41.36 -1.15 9.53
CA THR A 16 -40.19 -1.29 8.64
C THR A 16 -38.93 -1.22 9.47
N GLY A 17 -38.13 -2.29 9.40
CA GLY A 17 -37.08 -2.65 10.33
C GLY A 17 -35.99 -1.60 10.53
N GLU A 18 -35.45 -1.60 11.74
CA GLU A 18 -34.14 -1.05 12.04
C GLU A 18 -33.12 -1.64 11.06
N LYS A 19 -32.74 -0.82 10.07
CA LYS A 19 -31.49 -1.04 9.33
C LYS A 19 -30.37 -0.92 10.35
N GLY A 20 -29.83 -2.07 10.79
CA GLY A 20 -28.59 -2.11 11.55
C GLY A 20 -27.51 -1.24 10.87
N PRO A 21 -26.55 -0.70 11.63
CA PRO A 21 -25.65 0.34 11.15
C PRO A 21 -24.99 -0.12 9.85
N GLN A 22 -25.39 0.47 8.73
CA GLN A 22 -24.70 0.22 7.46
C GLN A 22 -23.25 0.66 7.69
N VAL A 23 -22.33 -0.29 7.56
CA VAL A 23 -20.89 -0.03 7.50
C VAL A 23 -20.71 0.96 6.36
N ARG A 24 -20.59 2.25 6.69
CA ARG A 24 -20.51 3.33 5.73
C ARG A 24 -19.21 3.15 4.95
N ARG A 25 -19.29 2.51 3.79
CA ARG A 25 -18.18 2.38 2.83
C ARG A 25 -17.66 3.78 2.56
N ASP A 26 -16.37 3.97 2.80
CA ASP A 26 -15.74 5.27 2.67
C ASP A 26 -15.46 5.55 1.19
N ARG A 27 -16.41 6.24 0.55
CA ARG A 27 -16.37 6.58 -0.88
C ARG A 27 -15.06 7.27 -1.28
N TYR A 28 -14.44 8.02 -0.35
CA TYR A 28 -13.16 8.68 -0.61
C TYR A 28 -12.01 7.67 -0.80
N PHE A 29 -11.92 6.64 0.05
CA PHE A 29 -10.92 5.57 -0.10
C PHE A 29 -11.17 4.74 -1.37
N ASP A 30 -12.44 4.50 -1.70
CA ASP A 30 -12.80 3.75 -2.89
C ASP A 30 -12.46 4.53 -4.17
N THR A 31 -12.71 5.85 -4.21
CA THR A 31 -12.28 6.71 -5.34
C THR A 31 -10.77 6.78 -5.46
N LEU A 32 -10.03 6.98 -4.36
CA LEU A 32 -8.56 7.02 -4.41
C LEU A 32 -7.97 5.71 -4.92
N ARG A 33 -8.53 4.56 -4.48
CA ARG A 33 -8.11 3.25 -5.00
C ARG A 33 -8.43 3.08 -6.46
N ALA A 34 -9.62 3.48 -6.90
CA ALA A 34 -10.01 3.39 -8.30
C ALA A 34 -9.08 4.23 -9.18
N VAL A 35 -8.81 5.48 -8.81
CA VAL A 35 -7.87 6.36 -9.52
C VAL A 35 -6.46 5.77 -9.53
N ALA A 36 -5.99 5.24 -8.39
CA ALA A 36 -4.68 4.59 -8.32
C ALA A 36 -4.58 3.37 -9.24
N LEU A 37 -5.59 2.50 -9.25
CA LEU A 37 -5.64 1.32 -10.12
C LEU A 37 -5.70 1.70 -11.59
N VAL A 38 -6.55 2.67 -11.96
CA VAL A 38 -6.63 3.18 -13.33
C VAL A 38 -5.26 3.71 -13.78
N ARG A 39 -4.60 4.52 -12.95
CA ARG A 39 -3.27 5.04 -13.28
C ARG A 39 -2.23 3.92 -13.43
N VAL A 40 -2.25 2.89 -12.58
CA VAL A 40 -1.34 1.74 -12.68
C VAL A 40 -1.55 0.97 -13.98
N VAL A 41 -2.81 0.71 -14.36
CA VAL A 41 -3.15 0.04 -15.62
C VAL A 41 -2.69 0.90 -16.81
N VAL A 42 -2.98 2.21 -16.79
CA VAL A 42 -2.56 3.12 -17.86
C VAL A 42 -1.04 3.16 -17.99
N TYR A 43 -0.29 3.20 -16.88
CA TYR A 43 1.17 3.19 -16.91
C TYR A 43 1.75 1.92 -17.54
N HIS A 44 1.15 0.74 -17.27
CA HIS A 44 1.61 -0.52 -17.87
C HIS A 44 1.19 -0.67 -19.34
N MET A 45 0.16 0.05 -19.79
CA MET A 45 -0.25 0.09 -21.20
C MET A 45 0.48 1.18 -22.00
N PHE A 46 0.82 2.29 -21.35
CA PHE A 46 1.49 3.45 -21.91
C PHE A 46 2.53 3.93 -20.89
N PRO A 47 3.82 3.59 -21.03
CA PRO A 47 4.86 3.92 -20.06
C PRO A 47 5.20 5.41 -20.12
N LEU A 48 4.26 6.25 -19.68
CA LEU A 48 4.36 7.70 -19.63
C LEU A 48 5.05 8.09 -18.31
N PRO A 49 6.31 8.58 -18.31
CA PRO A 49 7.08 8.80 -17.08
C PRO A 49 6.43 9.83 -16.14
N TRP A 50 5.82 10.88 -16.71
CA TRP A 50 5.18 11.96 -15.96
C TRP A 50 3.93 11.51 -15.16
N LEU A 51 3.32 10.37 -15.51
CA LEU A 51 2.15 9.85 -14.81
C LEU A 51 2.47 9.47 -13.36
N ALA A 52 3.72 9.14 -13.05
CA ALA A 52 4.19 8.88 -11.67
C ALA A 52 4.31 10.17 -10.87
N MET A 53 4.74 11.24 -11.55
CA MET A 53 4.95 12.56 -10.96
C MET A 53 3.63 13.26 -10.61
N VAL A 54 2.60 13.07 -11.44
CA VAL A 54 1.28 13.66 -11.21
C VAL A 54 0.49 12.95 -10.11
N PHE A 55 0.61 11.63 -10.01
CA PHE A 55 -0.11 10.86 -9.00
C PHE A 55 0.73 9.68 -8.47
N PRO A 56 1.28 9.78 -7.23
CA PRO A 56 2.12 8.74 -6.64
C PRO A 56 1.27 7.56 -6.15
N SER A 57 0.70 6.82 -7.10
CA SER A 57 -0.27 5.73 -6.86
C SER A 57 0.19 4.69 -5.83
N MET A 58 1.45 4.23 -5.91
CA MET A 58 1.97 3.21 -4.99
C MET A 58 2.00 3.73 -3.54
N GLY A 59 2.57 4.92 -3.33
CA GLY A 59 2.61 5.56 -2.00
C GLY A 59 1.21 5.79 -1.43
N VAL A 60 0.26 6.25 -2.26
CA VAL A 60 -1.15 6.40 -1.83
C VAL A 60 -1.74 5.04 -1.43
N MET A 61 -1.59 4.00 -2.25
CA MET A 61 -2.12 2.67 -1.94
C MET A 61 -1.56 2.10 -0.64
N PHE A 62 -0.26 2.29 -0.36
CA PHE A 62 0.35 1.90 0.92
C PHE A 62 -0.17 2.72 2.10
N ALA A 63 -0.32 4.04 1.96
CA ALA A 63 -0.91 4.88 3.01
C ALA A 63 -2.36 4.48 3.34
N LEU A 64 -3.18 4.20 2.32
CA LEU A 64 -4.54 3.69 2.53
C LEU A 64 -4.50 2.29 3.18
N GLY A 65 -3.56 1.44 2.77
CA GLY A 65 -3.31 0.13 3.38
C GLY A 65 -3.02 0.22 4.88
N GLY A 66 -2.10 1.11 5.26
CA GLY A 66 -1.75 1.40 6.65
C GLY A 66 -2.93 1.91 7.47
N SER A 67 -3.68 2.89 6.96
CA SER A 67 -4.88 3.42 7.64
C SER A 67 -5.92 2.32 7.96
N LEU A 68 -6.17 1.42 7.00
CA LEU A 68 -7.08 0.29 7.20
C LEU A 68 -6.47 -0.77 8.13
N MET A 69 -5.15 -0.95 8.10
CA MET A 69 -4.46 -1.88 9.00
C MET A 69 -4.53 -1.41 10.44
N ALA A 70 -4.27 -0.14 10.73
CA ALA A 70 -4.45 0.44 12.07
C ALA A 70 -5.89 0.25 12.57
N THR A 71 -6.89 0.43 11.70
CA THR A 71 -8.30 0.20 12.07
C THR A 71 -8.57 -1.26 12.42
N SER A 72 -8.06 -2.19 11.61
CA SER A 72 -8.26 -3.63 11.80
C SER A 72 -7.57 -4.14 13.07
N MET A 73 -6.34 -3.66 13.31
CA MET A 73 -5.54 -4.05 14.48
C MET A 73 -6.13 -3.58 15.82
N ARG A 74 -6.89 -2.47 15.82
CA ARG A 74 -7.64 -2.05 17.02
C ARG A 74 -8.66 -3.08 17.50
N ARG A 75 -9.21 -3.89 16.58
CA ARG A 75 -10.17 -4.95 16.92
C ARG A 75 -9.45 -6.24 17.32
N SER A 76 -8.51 -6.68 16.49
CA SER A 76 -7.62 -7.80 16.78
C SER A 76 -6.43 -7.76 15.83
N THR A 77 -5.22 -7.79 16.38
CA THR A 77 -3.99 -7.78 15.58
C THR A 77 -3.82 -9.08 14.80
N GLU A 78 -4.10 -10.22 15.43
CA GLU A 78 -4.00 -11.53 14.78
C GLU A 78 -4.98 -11.67 13.62
N GLN A 79 -6.24 -11.26 13.81
CA GLN A 79 -7.24 -11.30 12.73
C GLN A 79 -6.92 -10.32 11.59
N ALA A 80 -6.33 -9.16 11.90
CA ALA A 80 -5.91 -8.20 10.88
C ALA A 80 -4.79 -8.76 9.99
N ILE A 81 -3.81 -9.44 10.58
CA ILE A 81 -2.69 -10.06 9.85
C ILE A 81 -3.21 -11.28 9.06
N THR A 82 -3.78 -12.27 9.75
CA THR A 82 -4.26 -13.52 9.13
C THR A 82 -5.31 -13.28 8.05
N GLY A 83 -6.21 -12.31 8.24
CA GLY A 83 -7.22 -11.94 7.25
C GLY A 83 -6.64 -11.35 5.97
N ARG A 84 -5.52 -10.62 6.05
CA ARG A 84 -4.80 -10.12 4.86
C ARG A 84 -3.98 -11.22 4.21
N LEU A 85 -3.25 -12.02 4.98
CA LEU A 85 -2.50 -13.17 4.46
C LEU A 85 -3.41 -14.14 3.70
N ARG A 86 -4.61 -14.43 4.22
CA ARG A 86 -5.61 -15.30 3.55
C ARG A 86 -6.18 -14.71 2.25
N ARG A 87 -5.99 -13.42 1.99
CA ARG A 87 -6.40 -12.80 0.72
C ARG A 87 -5.24 -12.72 -0.27
N LEU A 88 -4.04 -12.43 0.23
CA LEU A 88 -2.85 -12.23 -0.59
C LEU A 88 -2.24 -13.57 -1.05
N LEU A 89 -2.01 -14.50 -0.11
CA LEU A 89 -1.30 -15.74 -0.42
C LEU A 89 -2.09 -16.62 -1.41
N PRO A 90 -3.42 -16.81 -1.29
CA PRO A 90 -4.14 -17.58 -2.30
C PRO A 90 -4.12 -16.96 -3.69
N ALA A 91 -4.15 -15.63 -3.80
CA ALA A 91 -4.02 -14.96 -5.10
C ALA A 91 -2.64 -15.22 -5.72
N LEU A 92 -1.56 -15.15 -4.92
CA LEU A 92 -0.22 -15.53 -5.35
C LEU A 92 -0.16 -17.01 -5.77
N TRP A 93 -0.75 -17.92 -5.01
CA TRP A 93 -0.71 -19.35 -5.31
C TRP A 93 -1.42 -19.67 -6.63
N VAL A 94 -2.57 -19.04 -6.90
CA VAL A 94 -3.25 -19.16 -8.19
C VAL A 94 -2.33 -18.68 -9.31
N MET A 95 -1.69 -17.53 -9.14
CA MET A 95 -0.74 -17.00 -10.12
C MET A 95 0.46 -17.93 -10.31
N GLY A 96 1.02 -18.50 -9.24
CA GLY A 96 2.13 -19.47 -9.31
C GLY A 96 1.75 -20.77 -9.99
N VAL A 97 0.57 -21.33 -9.68
CA VAL A 97 0.04 -22.55 -10.33
C VAL A 97 -0.16 -22.35 -11.83
N LEU A 98 -0.48 -21.13 -12.28
CA LEU A 98 -0.64 -20.83 -13.70
C LEU A 98 0.70 -20.49 -14.38
N LEU A 99 1.49 -19.58 -13.79
CA LEU A 99 2.70 -19.07 -14.43
C LEU A 99 3.85 -20.07 -14.40
N ILE A 100 4.04 -20.83 -13.31
CA ILE A 100 5.17 -21.78 -13.23
C ILE A 100 5.11 -22.81 -14.37
N PRO A 101 3.99 -23.50 -14.64
CA PRO A 101 3.90 -24.42 -15.77
C PRO A 101 4.11 -23.73 -17.12
N VAL A 102 3.56 -22.54 -17.33
CA VAL A 102 3.73 -21.79 -18.58
C VAL A 102 5.20 -21.43 -18.79
N MET A 103 5.90 -20.96 -17.75
CA MET A 103 7.34 -20.69 -17.80
C MET A 103 8.13 -21.95 -18.14
N LEU A 104 7.81 -23.09 -17.52
CA LEU A 104 8.47 -24.37 -17.81
C LEU A 104 8.26 -24.82 -19.25
N VAL A 105 7.03 -24.72 -19.78
CA VAL A 105 6.70 -25.09 -21.18
C VAL A 105 7.32 -24.13 -22.20
N ALA A 106 7.37 -22.84 -21.89
CA ALA A 106 7.97 -21.82 -22.74
C ALA A 106 9.51 -21.82 -22.73
N GLY A 107 10.14 -22.75 -22.01
CA GLY A 107 11.59 -22.91 -21.98
C GLY A 107 12.30 -21.92 -21.05
N TRP A 108 11.93 -21.93 -19.76
CA TRP A 108 12.61 -21.16 -18.70
C TRP A 108 14.10 -21.54 -18.60
N GLN A 109 14.95 -20.78 -19.30
CA GLN A 109 16.39 -21.04 -19.41
C GLN A 109 17.10 -20.88 -18.06
N ASP A 110 16.86 -19.75 -17.37
CA ASP A 110 17.46 -19.41 -16.08
C ASP A 110 16.64 -19.97 -14.91
N ARG A 111 16.31 -21.26 -14.97
CA ARG A 111 15.47 -21.88 -13.94
C ARG A 111 16.18 -21.88 -12.58
N PRO A 112 15.50 -21.41 -11.53
CA PRO A 112 16.09 -21.39 -10.19
C PRO A 112 16.08 -22.80 -9.59
N GLN A 113 16.93 -23.02 -8.58
CA GLN A 113 16.89 -24.24 -7.76
C GLN A 113 15.53 -24.41 -7.06
N TRP A 114 15.11 -25.65 -6.82
CA TRP A 114 13.81 -25.96 -6.23
C TRP A 114 13.48 -25.20 -4.92
N PRO A 115 14.43 -24.87 -4.01
CA PRO A 115 14.11 -24.12 -2.80
C PRO A 115 13.63 -22.70 -3.09
N ALA A 116 14.08 -22.09 -4.19
CA ALA A 116 13.66 -20.75 -4.56
C ALA A 116 12.20 -20.73 -5.04
N LEU A 117 11.66 -21.87 -5.50
CA LEU A 117 10.23 -21.98 -5.82
C LEU A 117 9.36 -21.92 -4.57
N LEU A 118 9.90 -22.13 -3.36
CA LEU A 118 9.16 -21.93 -2.11
C LEU A 118 8.76 -20.46 -1.91
N LEU A 119 9.41 -19.52 -2.60
CA LEU A 119 9.01 -18.10 -2.59
C LEU A 119 7.61 -17.88 -3.20
N TRP A 120 7.17 -18.78 -4.10
CA TRP A 120 5.78 -18.77 -4.58
C TRP A 120 4.77 -19.19 -3.51
N LEU A 121 5.21 -19.90 -2.46
CA LEU A 121 4.38 -20.24 -1.32
C LEU A 121 4.39 -19.12 -0.27
N VAL A 122 5.59 -18.66 0.11
CA VAL A 122 5.81 -17.57 1.07
C VAL A 122 6.81 -16.57 0.47
N PRO A 123 6.35 -15.43 -0.06
CA PRO A 123 7.18 -14.50 -0.81
C PRO A 123 7.94 -13.57 0.13
N ILE A 124 9.07 -14.05 0.66
CA ILE A 124 9.99 -13.26 1.50
C ILE A 124 10.71 -12.21 0.63
N VAL A 125 11.09 -12.63 -0.57
CA VAL A 125 11.58 -11.78 -1.66
C VAL A 125 10.74 -12.09 -2.90
N GLU A 126 10.94 -11.34 -3.99
CA GLU A 126 10.24 -11.62 -5.23
C GLU A 126 10.50 -13.05 -5.70
N PRO A 127 9.43 -13.82 -5.98
CA PRO A 127 9.58 -15.15 -6.55
C PRO A 127 10.32 -15.08 -7.88
N PRO A 128 11.25 -16.02 -8.16
CA PRO A 128 11.97 -16.04 -9.41
C PRO A 128 11.01 -16.29 -10.58
N THR A 129 11.21 -15.55 -11.65
CA THR A 129 10.40 -15.58 -12.88
C THR A 129 11.29 -15.61 -14.11
N ALA A 130 10.79 -16.15 -15.22
CA ALA A 130 11.47 -16.01 -16.50
C ALA A 130 11.46 -14.53 -16.93
N GLY A 131 12.54 -14.03 -17.56
CA GLY A 131 12.63 -12.62 -17.94
C GLY A 131 11.48 -12.15 -18.84
N TRP A 132 10.99 -13.02 -19.73
CA TRP A 132 9.83 -12.70 -20.58
C TRP A 132 8.51 -12.53 -19.81
N ALA A 133 8.41 -13.08 -18.59
CA ALA A 133 7.22 -13.02 -17.76
C ALA A 133 7.11 -11.73 -16.92
N GLU A 134 8.16 -10.90 -16.92
CA GLU A 134 8.24 -9.63 -16.19
C GLU A 134 6.98 -8.74 -16.35
N PRO A 135 6.38 -8.56 -17.53
CA PRO A 135 5.18 -7.72 -17.67
C PRO A 135 3.97 -8.20 -16.86
N VAL A 136 3.91 -9.50 -16.53
CA VAL A 136 2.82 -10.10 -15.74
C VAL A 136 3.23 -10.20 -14.27
N THR A 137 4.52 -10.39 -14.00
CA THR A 137 5.05 -10.62 -12.66
C THR A 137 5.52 -9.35 -11.97
N GLY A 138 5.57 -8.21 -12.67
CA GLY A 138 5.93 -6.89 -12.12
C GLY A 138 4.98 -6.37 -11.02
N VAL A 139 3.93 -7.11 -10.66
CA VAL A 139 3.09 -6.84 -9.47
C VAL A 139 3.63 -7.53 -8.21
N LEU A 140 4.60 -8.45 -8.33
CA LEU A 140 5.11 -9.25 -7.21
C LEU A 140 5.84 -8.42 -6.18
N TRP A 141 6.67 -7.45 -6.59
CA TRP A 141 7.32 -6.51 -5.67
C TRP A 141 6.31 -5.86 -4.71
N TYR A 142 5.16 -5.41 -5.24
CA TYR A 142 4.12 -4.78 -4.43
C TYR A 142 3.56 -5.76 -3.42
N LEU A 143 3.32 -7.01 -3.82
CA LEU A 143 2.82 -8.06 -2.94
C LEU A 143 3.83 -8.36 -1.81
N VAL A 144 5.11 -8.49 -2.14
CA VAL A 144 6.21 -8.73 -1.18
C VAL A 144 6.32 -7.58 -0.18
N ALA A 145 6.42 -6.34 -0.68
CA ALA A 145 6.50 -5.16 0.17
C ALA A 145 5.25 -5.03 1.07
N TYR A 146 4.07 -5.29 0.52
CA TYR A 146 2.83 -5.29 1.28
C TYR A 146 2.79 -6.37 2.37
N LEU A 147 3.25 -7.59 2.07
CA LEU A 147 3.35 -8.67 3.04
C LEU A 147 4.24 -8.26 4.21
N TRP A 148 5.43 -7.74 3.93
CA TRP A 148 6.34 -7.24 4.96
C TRP A 148 5.73 -6.13 5.80
N LEU A 149 5.09 -5.14 5.19
CA LEU A 149 4.45 -4.05 5.92
C LEU A 149 3.29 -4.55 6.81
N VAL A 150 2.52 -5.53 6.35
CA VAL A 150 1.47 -6.16 7.18
C VAL A 150 2.08 -6.87 8.38
N LEU A 151 3.17 -7.63 8.19
CA LEU A 151 3.86 -8.35 9.25
C LEU A 151 4.56 -7.41 10.24
N LEU A 152 5.14 -6.31 9.76
CA LEU A 152 5.82 -5.29 10.56
C LEU A 152 4.86 -4.31 11.25
N SER A 153 3.61 -4.21 10.77
CA SER A 153 2.58 -3.31 11.32
C SER A 153 2.43 -3.32 12.86
N PRO A 154 2.41 -4.46 13.58
CA PRO A 154 2.39 -4.47 15.05
C PRO A 154 3.60 -3.78 15.69
N LEU A 155 4.78 -3.91 15.11
CA LEU A 155 5.97 -3.21 15.59
C LEU A 155 5.88 -1.71 15.25
N LEU A 156 5.58 -1.38 13.99
CA LEU A 156 5.46 -0.01 13.52
C LEU A 156 4.42 0.78 14.30
N LEU A 157 3.27 0.16 14.62
CA LEU A 157 2.23 0.82 15.40
C LEU A 157 2.68 1.10 16.84
N ARG A 158 3.46 0.21 17.47
CA ARG A 158 4.05 0.44 18.80
C ARG A 158 5.08 1.57 18.77
N CYS A 159 5.94 1.61 17.74
CA CYS A 159 6.91 2.68 17.54
C CYS A 159 6.20 4.02 17.33
N TYR A 160 5.17 4.04 16.46
CA TYR A 160 4.35 5.22 16.19
C TYR A 160 3.60 5.70 17.44
N GLN A 161 3.10 4.81 18.30
CA GLN A 161 2.47 5.22 19.56
C GLN A 161 3.44 5.89 20.55
N ARG A 162 4.74 5.54 20.49
CA ARG A 162 5.78 6.15 21.33
C ARG A 162 6.33 7.46 20.77
N ALA A 163 6.67 7.49 19.49
CA ALA A 163 7.42 8.59 18.86
C ALA A 163 6.62 9.38 17.81
N ARG A 164 5.36 8.99 17.55
CA ARG A 164 4.42 9.62 16.60
C ARG A 164 5.06 9.86 15.24
N LEU A 165 4.99 11.10 14.73
CA LEU A 165 5.46 11.46 13.39
C LEU A 165 6.97 11.28 13.21
N MET A 166 7.77 11.20 14.29
CA MET A 166 9.21 10.92 14.16
C MET A 166 9.46 9.52 13.57
N THR A 167 8.52 8.58 13.74
CA THR A 167 8.59 7.24 13.13
C THR A 167 8.50 7.29 11.60
N VAL A 168 8.03 8.39 10.99
CA VAL A 168 8.03 8.55 9.52
C VAL A 168 9.44 8.79 8.98
N GLY A 169 10.34 9.36 9.78
CA GLY A 169 11.74 9.59 9.41
C GLY A 169 12.59 8.33 9.52
N THR A 170 12.20 7.37 10.36
CA THR A 170 12.97 6.13 10.58
C THR A 170 13.19 5.31 9.31
N PRO A 171 12.18 5.05 8.46
CA PRO A 171 12.38 4.31 7.22
C PRO A 171 13.23 5.08 6.22
N ILE A 172 13.14 6.42 6.18
CA ILE A 172 13.96 7.27 5.31
C ILE A 172 15.42 7.19 5.73
N ALA A 173 15.70 7.28 7.03
CA ALA A 173 17.04 7.11 7.57
C ALA A 173 17.56 5.68 7.31
N GLY A 174 16.71 4.66 7.48
CA GLY A 174 17.01 3.27 7.16
C GLY A 174 17.37 3.07 5.69
N LEU A 175 16.60 3.68 4.79
CA LEU A 175 16.86 3.64 3.35
C LEU A 175 18.20 4.30 3.02
N ALA A 176 18.45 5.51 3.55
CA ALA A 176 19.72 6.18 3.36
C ALA A 176 20.89 5.33 3.88
N THR A 177 20.75 4.67 5.04
CA THR A 177 21.80 3.78 5.54
C THR A 177 21.99 2.53 4.67
N LEU A 178 20.91 1.99 4.09
CA LEU A 178 20.98 0.81 3.24
C LEU A 178 21.69 1.12 1.92
N GLU A 179 21.35 2.24 1.28
CA GLU A 179 21.95 2.71 0.02
C GLU A 179 23.43 3.10 0.17
N ASN A 180 23.85 3.55 1.36
CA ASN A 180 25.24 3.94 1.63
C ASN A 180 26.07 2.82 2.27
N ALA A 181 25.44 1.71 2.67
CA ALA A 181 26.15 0.57 3.22
C ALA A 181 26.71 -0.32 2.10
N PRO A 182 27.82 -1.04 2.33
CA PRO A 182 28.26 -2.07 1.40
C PRO A 182 27.13 -3.11 1.21
N PRO A 183 27.00 -3.71 0.02
CA PRO A 183 25.95 -4.67 -0.28
C PRO A 183 26.19 -5.97 0.49
N ILE A 184 25.74 -5.99 1.76
CA ILE A 184 25.82 -7.13 2.67
C ILE A 184 24.62 -8.05 2.44
N LEU A 185 23.49 -7.50 2.00
CA LEU A 185 22.30 -8.25 1.61
C LEU A 185 22.46 -8.71 0.15
N GLY A 186 22.11 -9.97 -0.14
CA GLY A 186 22.02 -10.42 -1.53
C GLY A 186 20.99 -9.60 -2.31
N GLU A 187 21.18 -9.49 -3.63
CA GLU A 187 20.43 -8.58 -4.52
C GLU A 187 18.91 -8.60 -4.30
N ALA A 188 18.29 -9.79 -4.29
CA ALA A 188 16.86 -9.96 -4.10
C ALA A 188 16.35 -9.46 -2.74
N LEU A 189 17.15 -9.63 -1.69
CA LEU A 189 16.79 -9.17 -0.35
C LEU A 189 17.05 -7.67 -0.19
N GLY A 190 18.11 -7.15 -0.81
CA GLY A 190 18.38 -5.72 -0.89
C GLY A 190 17.24 -4.98 -1.58
N SER A 191 16.83 -5.44 -2.76
CA SER A 191 15.68 -4.88 -3.50
C SER A 191 14.39 -4.89 -2.68
N ALA A 192 14.03 -6.03 -2.08
CA ALA A 192 12.84 -6.11 -1.22
C ALA A 192 12.94 -5.17 0.00
N ALA A 193 14.12 -5.02 0.59
CA ALA A 193 14.35 -4.10 1.71
C ALA A 193 14.22 -2.63 1.28
N THR A 194 14.76 -2.26 0.12
CA THR A 194 14.62 -0.93 -0.49
C THR A 194 13.15 -0.60 -0.72
N ASP A 195 12.36 -1.50 -1.32
CA ASP A 195 10.92 -1.29 -1.52
C ASP A 195 10.18 -1.10 -0.19
N VAL A 196 10.44 -2.00 0.77
CA VAL A 196 9.80 -1.93 2.09
C VAL A 196 10.12 -0.62 2.77
N LEU A 197 11.39 -0.20 2.82
CA LEU A 197 11.80 1.05 3.47
C LEU A 197 11.23 2.28 2.76
N THR A 198 11.21 2.27 1.42
CA THR A 198 10.65 3.35 0.59
C THR A 198 9.18 3.60 0.92
N PHE A 199 8.38 2.53 1.00
CA PHE A 199 6.93 2.66 1.21
C PHE A 199 6.49 2.60 2.68
N MET A 200 7.37 2.21 3.60
CA MET A 200 7.05 2.15 5.04
C MET A 200 6.69 3.53 5.60
N SER A 201 7.33 4.61 5.15
CA SER A 201 6.96 5.97 5.56
C SER A 201 5.53 6.32 5.15
N CYS A 202 5.11 5.94 3.93
CA CYS A 202 3.72 6.11 3.48
C CYS A 202 2.75 5.27 4.33
N TRP A 203 3.11 4.03 4.65
CA TRP A 203 2.29 3.16 5.49
C TRP A 203 2.06 3.73 6.90
N VAL A 204 3.13 4.23 7.54
CA VAL A 204 3.07 4.89 8.85
C VAL A 204 2.25 6.19 8.76
N LEU A 205 2.38 6.95 7.67
CA LEU A 205 1.54 8.13 7.42
C LEU A 205 0.05 7.75 7.36
N GLY A 206 -0.27 6.55 6.85
CA GLY A 206 -1.60 5.95 6.94
C GLY A 206 -2.12 5.79 8.37
N PHE A 207 -1.25 5.36 9.31
CA PHE A 207 -1.59 5.31 10.74
C PHE A 207 -1.87 6.71 11.29
N ALA A 208 -1.04 7.68 10.93
CA ALA A 208 -1.19 9.07 11.35
C ALA A 208 -2.47 9.72 10.80
N HIS A 209 -2.84 9.40 9.56
CA HIS A 209 -4.10 9.84 8.97
C HIS A 209 -5.29 9.30 9.78
N ARG A 210 -5.24 8.02 10.16
CA ARG A 210 -6.32 7.39 10.94
C ARG A 210 -6.39 7.87 12.38
N GLY A 211 -5.24 8.15 13.00
CA GLY A 211 -5.13 8.75 14.34
C GLY A 211 -5.56 10.22 14.39
N GLY A 212 -5.76 10.86 13.24
CA GLY A 212 -6.14 12.27 13.15
C GLY A 212 -4.97 13.23 13.35
N ASP A 213 -3.73 12.74 13.44
CA ASP A 213 -2.53 13.58 13.60
C ASP A 213 -2.31 14.45 12.36
N LEU A 214 -2.60 13.94 11.15
CA LEU A 214 -2.51 14.75 9.93
C LEU A 214 -3.47 15.94 9.91
N LYS A 215 -4.64 15.82 10.55
CA LYS A 215 -5.61 16.93 10.62
C LYS A 215 -5.13 18.07 11.51
N ARG A 216 -4.13 17.82 12.35
CA ARG A 216 -3.53 18.82 13.23
C ARG A 216 -2.43 19.63 12.54
N ILE A 217 -1.95 19.16 11.39
CA ILE A 217 -0.90 19.85 10.62
C ILE A 217 -1.58 20.95 9.81
N HIS A 218 -1.15 22.19 10.01
CA HIS A 218 -1.68 23.32 9.27
C HIS A 218 -1.31 23.22 7.79
N LEU A 219 -2.29 23.43 6.90
CA LEU A 219 -2.09 23.32 5.45
C LEU A 219 -0.98 24.27 4.95
N GLY A 220 -0.85 25.44 5.58
CA GLY A 220 0.20 26.42 5.30
C GLY A 220 1.63 25.96 5.65
N VAL A 221 1.81 24.89 6.42
CA VAL A 221 3.12 24.25 6.64
C VAL A 221 3.32 23.07 5.70
N LEU A 222 2.25 22.31 5.44
CA LEU A 222 2.29 21.12 4.60
C LEU A 222 2.63 21.44 3.14
N ILE A 223 1.99 22.48 2.58
CA ILE A 223 2.20 22.89 1.17
C ILE A 223 3.66 23.30 0.91
N PRO A 224 4.27 24.24 1.66
CA PRO A 224 5.65 24.62 1.40
C PRO A 224 6.60 23.45 1.65
N LEU A 225 6.39 22.65 2.71
CA LEU A 225 7.23 21.47 2.96
C LEU A 225 7.17 20.47 1.79
N ALA A 226 5.98 20.15 1.29
CA ALA A 226 5.81 19.27 0.14
C ALA A 226 6.46 19.87 -1.11
N ALA A 227 6.28 21.16 -1.36
CA ALA A 227 6.92 21.85 -2.48
C ALA A 227 8.45 21.83 -2.38
N THR A 228 9.02 22.02 -1.18
CA THR A 228 10.46 21.93 -0.94
C THR A 228 10.98 20.52 -1.19
N LEU A 229 10.30 19.48 -0.69
CA LEU A 229 10.71 18.08 -0.89
C LEU A 229 10.63 17.67 -2.37
N VAL A 230 9.55 18.05 -3.07
CA VAL A 230 9.39 17.79 -4.51
C VAL A 230 10.45 18.56 -5.30
N GLY A 231 10.67 19.84 -4.98
CA GLY A 231 11.69 20.66 -5.63
C GLY A 231 13.10 20.11 -5.43
N ALA A 232 13.43 19.64 -4.23
CA ALA A 232 14.70 19.00 -3.94
C ALA A 232 14.88 17.68 -4.70
N GLY A 233 13.84 16.83 -4.75
CA GLY A 233 13.87 15.59 -5.53
C GLY A 233 14.04 15.83 -7.03
N LEU A 234 13.31 16.82 -7.58
CA LEU A 234 13.47 17.24 -8.98
C LEU A 234 14.88 17.77 -9.27
N ALA A 235 15.42 18.62 -8.39
CA ALA A 235 16.78 19.14 -8.54
C ALA A 235 17.82 18.03 -8.46
N TRP A 236 17.62 17.04 -7.58
CA TRP A 236 18.48 15.87 -7.49
C TRP A 236 18.45 15.06 -8.79
N GLU A 237 17.28 14.74 -9.30
CA GLU A 237 17.10 13.99 -10.56
C GLU A 237 17.78 14.68 -11.75
N ILE A 238 17.63 16.01 -11.85
CA ILE A 238 18.27 16.80 -12.91
C ILE A 238 19.80 16.82 -12.79
N THR A 239 20.33 16.74 -11.56
CA THR A 239 21.78 16.78 -11.30
C THR A 239 22.43 15.39 -11.31
N HIS A 240 21.65 14.32 -11.19
CA HIS A 240 22.08 12.93 -11.17
C HIS A 240 21.20 12.06 -12.08
N PRO A 241 21.22 12.31 -13.41
CA PRO A 241 20.44 11.51 -14.36
C PRO A 241 20.91 10.04 -14.33
N GLY A 242 19.96 9.11 -14.30
CA GLY A 242 20.23 7.67 -14.43
C GLY A 242 20.62 7.27 -15.86
N ASP A 243 21.07 6.02 -16.04
CA ASP A 243 21.52 5.47 -17.33
C ASP A 243 20.44 5.55 -18.44
N ASP A 244 19.17 5.57 -18.04
CA ASP A 244 18.02 5.62 -18.93
C ASP A 244 17.61 7.05 -19.31
N GLY A 245 18.16 8.04 -18.59
CA GLY A 245 17.89 9.47 -18.77
C GLY A 245 16.43 9.88 -18.50
N VAL A 246 16.28 11.15 -18.14
CA VAL A 246 15.25 11.96 -18.79
C VAL A 246 15.96 12.77 -19.87
#